data_AF-A0A3S5DD89-F1
#
_entry.id   AF-A0A3S5DD89-F1
#
_cell.length_a   1.000
_cell.length_b   1.000
_cell.length_c   1.000
_cell.angle_alpha   90.00
_cell.angle_beta   90.00
_cell.angle_gamma   90.00
#
_symmetry.space_group_name_H-M   'P 1'
#
loop_
_entity.id
_entity.type
_entity.pdbx_description
1 polymer ?
#
loop_
_entity_poly.entity_id
_entity_poly.type
_entity_poly.pdbx_seq_one_letter_code
_entity_poly.pdbx_strand_id
1 'polypeptide(L)' 'MSYTHILVAVAVTPESHQLLAKAVSIARPVQAKVKPNYSRFRS' A
#
# COMPACT_ATOMS: atom_id res chain seq x y z
N MET A 1 6.16 -5.52 -18.42
CA MET A 1 5.15 -6.02 -17.45
C MET A 1 4.81 -4.87 -16.50
N SER A 2 3.59 -4.33 -16.59
CA SER A 2 3.11 -3.22 -15.74
C SER A 2 2.23 -3.78 -14.62
N TYR A 3 2.58 -3.47 -13.37
CA TYR A 3 1.77 -3.84 -12.21
C TYR A 3 0.48 -3.02 -12.21
N THR A 4 -0.68 -3.67 -12.36
CA THR A 4 -1.98 -2.98 -12.38
C THR A 4 -2.56 -2.80 -10.97
N HIS A 5 -2.20 -3.69 -10.05
CA HIS A 5 -2.70 -3.72 -8.68
C HIS A 5 -1.56 -4.00 -7.70
N ILE A 6 -1.41 -3.13 -6.69
CA ILE A 6 -0.43 -3.29 -5.62
C ILE A 6 -1.20 -3.47 -4.31
N LEU A 7 -1.01 -4.63 -3.68
CA LEU A 7 -1.55 -4.95 -2.36
C LEU A 7 -0.52 -4.59 -1.29
N VAL A 8 -0.92 -3.79 -0.31
CA VAL A 8 -0.06 -3.37 0.79
C VAL A 8 -0.72 -3.77 2.10
N ALA A 9 -0.10 -4.65 2.86
CA ALA A 9 -0.56 -4.96 4.21
C ALA A 9 -0.05 -3.86 5.16
N VAL A 10 -0.97 -3.12 5.78
CA VAL A 10 -0.65 -1.98 6.66
C VAL A 10 -1.44 -2.07 7.95
N ALA A 11 -0.81 -1.76 9.08
CA ALA A 11 -1.46 -1.58 10.36
C ALA A 11 -2.04 -0.16 10.48
N VAL A 12 -2.94 0.07 11.43
CA VAL A 12 -3.44 1.43 11.75
C VAL A 12 -2.45 2.14 12.68
N THR A 13 -1.17 2.19 12.30
CA THR A 13 -0.11 2.87 13.04
C THR A 13 0.55 3.96 12.18
N PRO A 14 1.16 5.00 12.77
CA PRO A 14 1.86 6.04 12.03
C PRO A 14 3.00 5.48 11.17
N GLU A 15 3.72 4.45 11.63
CA GLU A 15 4.80 3.84 10.84
C GLU A 15 4.25 3.12 9.60
N SER A 16 3.10 2.46 9.72
CA SER A 16 2.44 1.81 8.58
C SER A 16 1.98 2.81 7.51
N HIS A 17 1.65 4.05 7.88
CA HIS A 17 1.36 5.10 6.90
C HIS A 17 2.58 5.46 6.04
N GLN A 18 3.79 5.36 6.56
CA GLN A 18 5.02 5.59 5.79
C GLN A 18 5.21 4.52 4.72
N LEU A 19 4.90 3.26 5.03
CA LEU A 19 4.92 2.16 4.06
C LEU A 19 3.87 2.36 2.96
N LEU A 20 2.68 2.84 3.32
CA LEU A 20 1.64 3.18 2.34
C LEU A 20 2.11 4.32 1.42
N ALA A 21 2.72 5.37 1.95
CA ALA A 21 3.25 6.48 1.16
C ALA A 21 4.33 6.01 0.16
N LYS A 22 5.20 5.09 0.59
CA LYS A 22 6.20 4.48 -0.29
C LYS A 22 5.57 3.62 -1.39
N ALA A 23 4.53 2.84 -1.06
CA ALA A 23 3.82 2.05 -2.06
C ALA A 23 3.10 2.94 -3.10
N VAL A 24 2.53 4.07 -2.67
CA VAL A 24 1.92 5.06 -3.57
C VAL A 24 2.97 5.71 -4.48
N SER A 25 4.18 5.99 -4.01
CA SER A 25 5.23 6.55 -4.86
C SER A 25 5.68 5.58 -5.96
N ILE A 26 5.71 4.29 -5.66
CA ILE A 26 6.00 3.21 -6.63
C ILE A 26 4.84 3.05 -7.62
N ALA A 27 3.59 3.22 -7.16
CA ALA A 27 2.38 3.05 -7.97
C ALA A 27 2.12 4.22 -8.94
N ARG A 28 2.51 5.45 -8.59
CA ARG A 28 2.31 6.66 -9.40
C ARG A 28 2.79 6.55 -10.85
N PRO A 29 4.05 6.19 -11.14
CA PRO A 29 4.55 6.16 -12.51
C PRO A 29 3.86 5.11 -13.38
N VAL A 30 3.27 4.08 -12.77
CA VAL A 30 2.63 2.96 -13.47
C VAL A 30 1.10 3.01 -13.42
N GLN A 31 0.51 4.10 -12.90
CA GLN A 31 -0.94 4.26 -12.67
C GLN A 31 -1.57 3.06 -11.95
N ALA A 32 -0.81 2.40 -11.08
CA ALA A 32 -1.28 1.22 -10.35
C ALA A 32 -2.24 1.63 -9.24
N LYS A 33 -3.29 0.83 -9.03
CA LYS A 33 -4.19 1.02 -7.89
C LYS A 33 -3.58 0.38 -6.65
N VAL A 34 -3.36 1.19 -5.61
CA VAL A 34 -2.93 0.73 -4.29
C VAL A 34 -4.15 0.39 -3.44
N LYS A 35 -4.20 -0.83 -2.92
CA LYS A 35 -5.25 -1.30 -2.01
C LYS A 35 -4.61 -1.62 -0.66
N PRO A 36 -4.74 -0.73 0.35
CA PRO A 36 -4.27 -1.04 1.70
C PRO A 36 -5.17 -2.11 2.33
N ASN A 37 -4.54 -3.11 2.95
CA ASN A 37 -5.23 -4.14 3.71
C ASN A 37 -4.89 -4.02 5.20
N TYR A 38 -5.91 -3.65 5.98
CA TYR A 38 -5.83 -3.49 7.44
C TYR A 38 -6.27 -4.73 8.22
N SER A 39 -6.74 -5.79 7.55
CA SER A 39 -7.29 -6.97 8.21
C SER A 39 -6.25 -7.80 8.97
N ARG A 40 -4.96 -7.58 8.71
CA ARG A 40 -3.87 -8.38 9.26
C ARG A 40 -3.39 -7.94 10.64
N PHE A 41 -3.82 -6.77 11.13
CA PHE A 41 -3.33 -6.16 12.37
C PHE A 41 -4.44 -5.82 13.38
N ARG A 42 -5.67 -6.28 13.12
CA ARG A 42 -6.79 -6.14 14.06
C ARG A 42 -6.81 -7.39 14.94
N SER A 43 -6.13 -7.34 16.09
CA SER A 43 -6.22 -8.38 17.14
C SER A 43 -7.25 -7.98 18.19
#